data_AF-A0A6M2DFR2-F1
#
_entry.id   AF-A0A6M2DFR2-F1
#
_cell.length_a   1.000
_cell.length_b   1.000
_cell.length_c   1.000
_cell.angle_alpha   90.00
_cell.angle_beta   90.00
_cell.angle_gamma   90.00
#
_symmetry.space_group_name_H-M   'P 1'
#
loop_
_entity.id
_entity.type
_entity.pdbx_description
1 polymer ?
#
loop_
_entity_poly.entity_id
_entity_poly.type
_entity_poly.pdbx_seq_one_letter_code
_entity_poly.pdbx_strand_id
1 'polypeptide(L)' 'MSNFVPESAHMREALILCFHLNLTVAESHRMLIEAYGDHAFSVSNCKKWFRKFRAGVFDVRNEERGHAPKKFEDNE' A
#
# COMPACT_ATOMS: atom_id res chain seq x y z
N MET A 1 16.41 8.60 15.25
CA MET A 1 15.62 7.91 14.22
C MET A 1 15.79 8.66 12.90
N SER A 2 15.82 7.98 11.76
CA SER A 2 15.91 8.65 10.45
C SER A 2 14.66 9.52 10.21
N ASN A 3 14.84 10.71 9.63
CA ASN A 3 13.73 11.58 9.18
C ASN A 3 13.10 11.08 7.87
N PHE A 4 13.19 9.78 7.62
CA PHE A 4 12.68 9.18 6.39
C PHE A 4 11.16 9.11 6.47
N VAL A 5 10.49 9.83 5.57
CA VAL A 5 9.04 9.78 5.43
C VAL A 5 8.70 8.82 4.28
N PRO A 6 8.18 7.63 4.59
CA PRO A 6 7.89 6.62 3.58
C PRO A 6 6.70 7.05 2.70
N GLU A 7 6.85 6.92 1.39
CA GLU A 7 5.73 7.05 0.47
C GLU A 7 4.78 5.84 0.61
N SER A 8 3.52 6.01 0.21
CA SER A 8 2.53 4.93 0.23
C SER A 8 2.91 3.70 -0.60
N ALA A 9 3.73 3.85 -1.65
CA ALA A 9 4.26 2.74 -2.43
C ALA A 9 5.27 1.91 -1.62
N HIS A 10 6.20 2.58 -0.93
CA HIS A 10 7.19 1.95 -0.07
C HIS A 10 6.55 1.11 1.05
N MET A 11 5.47 1.62 1.65
CA MET A 11 4.69 0.88 2.64
C MET A 11 4.07 -0.40 2.08
N ARG A 12 3.61 -0.39 0.83
CA ARG A 12 3.03 -1.57 0.17
C ARG A 12 4.13 -2.60 -0.12
N GLU A 13 5.28 -2.17 -0.61
CA GLU A 13 6.45 -3.03 -0.82
C GLU A 13 6.90 -3.70 0.48
N ALA A 14 6.98 -2.93 1.57
CA ALA A 14 7.29 -3.47 2.90
C ALA A 14 6.25 -4.51 3.35
N LEU A 15 4.95 -4.30 3.09
CA LEU A 15 3.91 -5.28 3.40
C LEU A 15 3.97 -6.52 2.50
N ILE A 16 4.41 -6.41 1.24
CA ILE A 16 4.64 -7.55 0.35
C ILE A 16 5.77 -8.43 0.92
N LEU A 17 6.87 -7.82 1.36
CA LEU A 17 7.95 -8.54 2.04
C LEU A 17 7.40 -9.29 3.27
N CYS A 18 6.64 -8.61 4.13
CA CYS A 18 6.04 -9.23 5.31
C CYS A 18 5.11 -10.41 4.95
N PHE A 19 4.33 -10.27 3.87
CA PHE A 19 3.44 -11.32 3.39
C PHE A 19 4.21 -12.55 2.90
N HIS A 20 5.31 -12.38 2.16
CA HIS A 20 6.16 -13.49 1.72
C HIS A 20 6.92 -14.16 2.87
N LEU A 21 7.20 -13.41 3.94
CA LEU A 21 7.73 -13.96 5.20
C LEU A 21 6.66 -14.71 6.03
N ASN A 22 5.42 -14.86 5.50
CA ASN A 22 4.28 -15.46 6.19
C ASN A 22 3.93 -14.81 7.54
N LEU A 23 4.28 -13.53 7.71
CA LEU A 23 3.91 -12.79 8.91
C LEU A 23 2.41 -12.54 8.94
N THR A 24 1.85 -12.49 10.15
CA THR A 24 0.47 -12.06 10.35
C THR A 24 0.36 -10.54 10.18
N VAL A 25 -0.85 -10.05 9.90
CA VAL A 25 -1.13 -8.61 9.81
C VAL A 25 -0.69 -7.85 11.07
N ALA A 26 -0.85 -8.46 12.24
CA ALA A 26 -0.50 -7.85 13.51
C ALA A 26 1.03 -7.69 13.66
N GLU A 27 1.80 -8.71 13.28
CA GLU A 27 3.27 -8.66 13.28
C GLU A 27 3.78 -7.64 12.26
N SER A 28 3.25 -7.65 11.04
CA SER A 28 3.63 -6.67 10.00
C SER A 28 3.35 -5.24 10.46
N HIS A 29 2.20 -5.00 11.08
CA HIS A 29 1.86 -3.67 11.61
C HIS A 29 2.82 -3.23 12.72
N ARG A 30 3.19 -4.14 13.64
CA ARG A 30 4.19 -3.84 14.67
C ARG A 30 5.54 -3.48 14.06
N MET A 31 6.00 -4.24 13.06
CA MET A 31 7.25 -3.94 12.36
C MET A 31 7.22 -2.58 11.65
N LEU A 32 6.09 -2.22 11.02
CA LEU A 32 5.95 -0.92 10.38
C LEU A 32 5.98 0.23 11.39
N ILE A 33 5.33 0.10 12.54
CA ILE A 33 5.38 1.12 13.60
C ILE A 33 6.81 1.25 14.14
N GLU A 34 7.49 0.13 14.38
CA GLU A 34 8.87 0.15 14.87
C GLU A 34 9.82 0.87 13.89
N ALA A 35 9.63 0.65 12.58
CA ALA A 35 10.48 1.22 11.54
C ALA A 35 10.14 2.68 11.19
N TYR A 36 8.85 3.04 11.12
CA TYR A 36 8.38 4.29 10.53
C TYR A 36 7.55 5.16 11.49
N GLY A 37 7.26 4.69 12.71
CA GLY A 37 6.47 5.42 13.70
C GLY A 37 5.08 5.79 13.18
N ASP A 38 4.72 7.06 13.36
CA ASP A 38 3.41 7.61 13.00
C ASP A 38 3.13 7.62 11.49
N HIS A 39 4.16 7.44 10.66
CA HIS A 39 4.01 7.33 9.21
C HIS A 39 3.61 5.92 8.75
N ALA A 40 3.56 4.94 9.67
CA ALA A 40 3.13 3.58 9.37
C ALA A 40 1.67 3.52 8.90
N PHE A 41 1.38 2.53 8.05
CA PHE A 41 -0.01 2.19 7.75
C PHE A 41 -0.75 1.74 9.00
N SER A 42 -2.00 2.19 9.12
CA SER A 42 -2.91 1.66 10.13
C SER A 42 -3.18 0.17 9.92
N VAL A 43 -3.54 -0.53 11.00
CA VAL A 43 -3.94 -1.95 10.96
C VAL A 43 -4.97 -2.23 9.86
N SER A 44 -5.93 -1.33 9.65
CA SER A 44 -6.97 -1.46 8.63
C SER A 44 -6.41 -1.45 7.22
N ASN A 45 -5.42 -0.59 6.95
CA ASN A 45 -4.72 -0.56 5.66
C ASN A 45 -3.90 -1.84 5.45
N CYS A 46 -3.18 -2.31 6.49
CA CYS A 46 -2.47 -3.58 6.42
C CYS A 46 -3.41 -4.75 6.09
N LYS A 47 -4.58 -4.83 6.76
CA LYS A 47 -5.62 -5.85 6.46
C LYS A 47 -6.10 -5.78 5.02
N LYS A 48 -6.34 -4.57 4.49
CA LYS A 48 -6.80 -4.37 3.11
C LYS A 48 -5.77 -4.87 2.09
N TRP A 49 -4.50 -4.54 2.29
CA TRP A 49 -3.42 -4.99 1.41
C TRP A 49 -3.18 -6.50 1.50
N PHE A 50 -3.20 -7.08 2.69
CA PHE A 50 -3.10 -8.53 2.86
C PHE A 50 -4.22 -9.29 2.14
N ARG A 51 -5.45 -8.75 2.10
CA ARG A 51 -6.53 -9.33 1.29
C ARG A 51 -6.22 -9.28 -0.21
N LYS A 52 -5.64 -8.17 -0.70
CA LYS A 52 -5.20 -8.05 -2.11
C LYS A 52 -4.09 -9.04 -2.46
N PHE A 53 -3.08 -9.20 -1.60
CA PHE A 53 -1.98 -10.14 -1.81
C PHE A 53 -2.46 -11.59 -1.85
N ARG A 54 -3.42 -11.95 -0.98
CA ARG A 54 -4.08 -13.28 -1.05
C ARG A 54 -4.85 -13.50 -2.35
N ALA A 55 -5.32 -12.43 -3.00
CA ALA A 55 -5.94 -12.48 -4.31
C ALA A 55 -4.93 -12.40 -5.48
N GLY A 56 -3.62 -12.43 -5.19
CA GLY A 56 -2.57 -12.35 -6.19
C GLY A 56 -2.27 -10.94 -6.73
N VAL A 57 -2.85 -9.90 -6.12
CA VAL A 57 -2.67 -8.51 -6.56
C VAL A 57 -1.51 -7.88 -5.80
N PHE A 58 -0.34 -7.81 -6.43
CA PHE A 58 0.89 -7.27 -5.87
C PHE A 58 1.30 -5.91 -6.45
N ASP A 59 0.46 -5.29 -7.28
CA ASP A 59 0.77 -3.97 -7.84
C ASP A 59 0.85 -2.92 -6.73
N VAL A 60 2.07 -2.40 -6.54
CA VAL A 60 2.40 -1.36 -5.56
C VAL A 60 2.09 0.03 -6.09
N ARG A 61 2.03 0.19 -7.42
CA ARG A 61 1.70 1.46 -8.04
C ARG A 61 0.29 1.83 -7.66
N ASN A 62 0.09 3.12 -7.40
CA ASN A 62 -1.26 3.62 -7.36
C ASN A 62 -1.76 3.49 -8.79
N GLU A 63 -2.67 2.55 -9.06
CA GLU A 63 -3.41 2.54 -10.33
C GLU A 63 -3.85 3.99 -10.54
N GLU A 64 -3.38 4.62 -11.63
CA GLU A 64 -3.82 5.97 -11.96
C GLU A 64 -5.33 5.92 -11.89
N ARG A 65 -5.93 6.62 -10.91
CA ARG A 65 -7.38 6.70 -10.78
C ARG A 65 -7.83 7.24 -12.12
N GLY A 66 -8.38 6.35 -12.95
CA GLY A 66 -8.58 6.61 -14.36
C GLY A 66 -9.10 8.01 -14.55
N HIS A 67 -8.39 8.81 -15.33
CA HIS A 67 -8.93 10.07 -15.81
C HIS A 67 -10.35 9.78 -16.28
N ALA A 68 -11.33 10.47 -15.69
CA ALA A 68 -12.71 10.40 -16.17
C ALA A 68 -12.66 10.56 -17.69
N PRO A 69 -13.29 9.67 -18.48
CA PRO A 69 -13.18 9.72 -19.92
C PRO A 69 -13.57 11.13 -20.37
N LYS A 70 -12.63 11.84 -21.03
CA LYS A 70 -12.93 13.12 -21.65
C LYS A 70 -14.07 12.84 -22.63
N LYS A 71 -15.26 13.36 -22.33
CA LYS A 71 -16.32 13.51 -23.32
C LYS A 71 -15.79 14.49 -24.36
N PHE A 72 -15.30 13.97 -25.47
CA PHE A 72 -15.19 14.77 -26.67
C PHE A 72 -16.53 14.63 -27.38
N GLU A 73 -17.38 15.65 -27.27
CA GLU A 73 -18.29 15.99 -28.36
C GLU A 73 -17.54 17.03 -29.18
N ASP A 74 -16.93 16.55 -30.26
CA ASP A 74 -16.51 17.40 -31.36
C ASP A 74 -17.78 17.76 -32.13
N ASN A 75 -18.18 19.03 -32.05
CA ASN A 75 -19.11 19.62 -32.99
C ASN A 75 -18.93 21.14 -33.00
N GLU A 76 -18.06 21.63 -33.88
CA GLU A 76 -18.41 22.62 -34.92
C GLU A 76 -17.36 22.65 -36.04
#